data_AF-A0A178IG77-F1
#
_entry.id   AF-A0A178IG77-F1
#
_cell.length_a   1.000
_cell.length_b   1.000
_cell.length_c   1.000
_cell.angle_alpha   90.00
_cell.angle_beta   90.00
_cell.angle_gamma   90.00
#
_symmetry.space_group_name_H-M   'P 1'
#
loop_
_entity.id
_entity.type
_entity.pdbx_description
1 polymer ?
#
loop_
_entity_poly.entity_id
_entity_poly.type
_entity_poly.pdbx_seq_one_letter_code
_entity_poly.pdbx_strand_id
1 'polypeptide(L)'
;MVFVLILVWVIAGFVTAKKKEHRALGYAHPFLLLLELTVWFLLAKTCSRGGFMAAAGAALFFFVVRLGPVRLSACLKAIAPRVAVAALLLVLVGAVGRFSPGHLATDKSVSNRLEMWRGALAMVHDSPFNGWGFRNGGLAYANWYQSLDAAERPVGFVNSYLDVAVEYGLHLLAVAVLLLAFLVILSVTREHSLLMAAAGACLVAWGLANVWSSLWMEPLLWIFPLFAMFLIVVGAARSQVRAVLGALFRAALVSCAATAALWCAGRHASRRYEWLVIKDSATDKVTLCKRGHPGGADNPRAQVEIWADGAVFGPFYGRAIRAAAPLFSVRSAIIYPPWHVTGREEKPSGNPRIYAGFHATRIFDTPHDDGNIVLLHPTAPPRRGDGAKIDCPRLLLCLPEQDSSEHSLPWRRWATTMNIKPVYSPQLGQRIIVRENIVFWRRLFACSNNASF
;
A
#
# COMPACT_ATOMS: atom_id res chain seq x y z
N MET A 1 -19.48 -6.51 14.95
CA MET A 1 -20.21 -7.79 14.89
C MET A 1 -19.42 -8.93 15.54
N VAL A 2 -18.20 -9.27 15.07
CA VAL A 2 -17.42 -10.38 15.65
C VAL A 2 -17.16 -10.22 17.17
N PHE A 3 -16.83 -9.02 17.64
CA PHE A 3 -16.68 -8.75 19.07
C PHE A 3 -17.95 -9.00 19.90
N VAL A 4 -19.13 -8.77 19.31
CA VAL A 4 -20.43 -9.06 19.96
C VAL A 4 -20.62 -10.57 20.09
N LEU A 5 -20.25 -11.37 19.08
CA LEU A 5 -20.28 -12.83 19.16
C LEU A 5 -19.38 -13.34 20.29
N ILE A 6 -18.16 -12.80 20.41
CA ILE A 6 -17.22 -13.18 21.48
C ILE A 6 -17.82 -12.85 22.86
N LEU A 7 -18.41 -11.66 23.02
CA LEU A 7 -19.08 -11.27 24.26
C LEU A 7 -20.23 -12.23 24.59
N VAL A 8 -21.04 -12.61 23.60
CA VAL A 8 -22.12 -13.60 23.79
C VAL A 8 -21.57 -14.94 24.28
N TRP A 9 -20.46 -15.42 23.72
CA TRP A 9 -19.83 -16.68 24.15
C TRP A 9 -19.27 -16.61 25.57
N VAL A 10 -18.75 -15.45 25.99
CA VAL A 10 -18.31 -15.20 27.37
C VAL A 10 -19.50 -15.27 28.32
N ILE A 11 -20.57 -14.52 28.05
CA ILE A 11 -21.75 -14.50 28.92
C ILE A 11 -22.36 -15.91 28.99
N ALA A 12 -22.49 -16.61 27.85
CA ALA A 12 -22.95 -18.00 27.82
C ALA A 12 -22.04 -18.93 28.64
N GLY A 13 -20.73 -18.67 28.64
CA GLY A 13 -19.76 -19.40 29.44
C GLY A 13 -19.95 -19.22 30.94
N PHE A 14 -20.21 -18.00 31.40
CA PHE A 14 -20.51 -17.72 32.81
C PHE A 14 -21.86 -18.30 33.23
N VAL A 15 -22.89 -18.16 32.39
CA VAL A 15 -24.23 -18.72 32.61
C VAL A 15 -24.15 -20.25 32.76
N THR A 16 -23.41 -20.93 31.87
CA THR A 16 -23.22 -22.39 31.96
C THR A 16 -22.48 -22.82 33.23
N ALA A 17 -21.47 -22.06 33.66
CA ALA A 17 -20.72 -22.36 34.89
C ALA A 17 -21.59 -22.23 36.15
N LYS A 18 -22.50 -21.23 36.21
CA LYS A 18 -23.40 -20.99 37.35
C LYS A 18 -24.70 -21.81 37.33
N LYS A 19 -24.99 -22.54 36.25
CA LYS A 19 -26.24 -23.30 36.05
C LYS A 19 -26.48 -24.38 37.12
N LYS A 20 -25.47 -24.79 37.87
CA LYS A 20 -25.62 -25.72 39.01
C LYS A 20 -26.42 -25.12 40.19
N GLU A 21 -26.52 -23.79 40.32
CA GLU A 21 -27.06 -23.16 41.54
C GLU A 21 -28.43 -22.47 41.38
N HIS A 22 -28.86 -22.06 40.18
CA HIS A 22 -30.10 -21.26 40.05
C HIS A 22 -30.97 -21.61 38.83
N ARG A 23 -32.26 -21.88 39.07
CA ARG A 23 -33.30 -22.12 38.03
C ARG A 23 -33.55 -20.91 37.12
N ALA A 24 -33.26 -19.68 37.57
CA ALA A 24 -33.47 -18.45 36.80
C ALA A 24 -32.56 -18.29 35.56
N LEU A 25 -31.49 -19.09 35.43
CA LEU A 25 -30.62 -19.08 34.25
C LEU A 25 -31.26 -19.72 33.00
N GLY A 26 -32.48 -20.27 33.10
CA GLY A 26 -33.20 -20.89 31.97
C GLY A 26 -33.45 -19.93 30.80
N TYR A 27 -33.77 -18.66 31.07
CA TYR A 27 -34.10 -17.66 30.04
C TYR A 27 -32.88 -16.99 29.39
N ALA A 28 -31.71 -17.03 30.04
CA ALA A 28 -30.51 -16.39 29.50
C ALA A 28 -29.98 -17.09 28.23
N HIS A 29 -30.09 -18.42 28.16
CA HIS A 29 -29.64 -19.19 27.00
C HIS A 29 -30.37 -18.88 25.69
N PRO A 30 -31.72 -18.91 25.62
CA PRO A 30 -32.43 -18.58 24.39
C PRO A 30 -32.21 -17.13 23.95
N PHE A 31 -32.09 -16.19 24.89
CA PHE A 31 -31.78 -14.80 24.55
C PHE A 31 -30.38 -14.63 23.93
N LEU A 32 -29.36 -15.24 24.54
CA LEU A 32 -28.00 -15.21 24.01
C LEU A 32 -27.91 -15.90 22.63
N LEU A 33 -28.66 -16.99 22.44
CA LEU A 33 -28.75 -17.65 21.14
C LEU A 33 -29.41 -16.73 20.11
N LEU A 34 -30.53 -16.06 20.44
CA LEU A 34 -31.20 -15.12 19.54
C LEU A 34 -30.27 -13.95 19.16
N LEU A 35 -29.49 -13.43 20.10
CA LEU A 35 -28.51 -12.39 19.83
C LEU A 35 -27.38 -12.92 18.91
N GLU A 36 -26.87 -14.13 19.17
CA GLU A 36 -25.89 -14.80 18.30
C GLU A 36 -26.44 -14.96 16.86
N LEU A 37 -27.68 -15.44 16.72
CA LEU A 37 -28.38 -15.57 15.44
C LEU A 37 -28.54 -14.21 14.73
N THR A 38 -28.91 -13.17 15.46
CA THR A 38 -29.09 -11.82 14.91
C THR A 38 -27.77 -11.29 14.36
N VAL A 39 -26.66 -11.46 15.09
CA VAL A 39 -25.34 -11.03 14.64
C VAL A 39 -24.90 -11.83 13.41
N TRP A 40 -25.10 -13.15 13.38
CA TRP A 40 -24.82 -13.97 12.19
C TRP A 40 -25.64 -13.53 10.98
N PHE A 41 -26.92 -13.22 11.17
CA PHE A 41 -27.79 -12.71 10.12
C PHE A 41 -27.28 -11.38 9.55
N LEU A 42 -26.90 -10.43 10.40
CA LEU A 42 -26.33 -9.15 9.97
C LEU A 42 -24.99 -9.36 9.23
N LEU A 43 -24.18 -10.31 9.68
CA LEU A 43 -22.92 -10.67 9.03
C LEU A 43 -23.14 -11.30 7.64
N ALA A 44 -24.18 -12.14 7.50
CA ALA A 44 -24.62 -12.70 6.22
C ALA A 44 -25.16 -11.62 5.28
N LYS A 45 -26.00 -10.70 5.79
CA LYS A 45 -26.54 -9.58 5.02
C LYS A 45 -25.47 -8.64 4.49
N THR A 46 -24.43 -8.38 5.27
CA THR A 46 -23.29 -7.55 4.83
C THR A 46 -22.35 -8.27 3.85
N CYS A 47 -22.48 -9.60 3.68
CA CYS A 47 -21.60 -10.41 2.82
C CYS A 47 -20.09 -10.20 3.11
N SER A 48 -19.74 -9.88 4.36
CA SER A 48 -18.36 -9.56 4.73
C SER A 48 -17.51 -10.81 4.89
N ARG A 49 -16.80 -11.18 3.82
CA ARG A 49 -15.87 -12.35 3.79
C ARG A 49 -14.86 -12.32 4.94
N GLY A 50 -14.23 -11.17 5.17
CA GLY A 50 -13.28 -10.99 6.27
C GLY A 50 -13.94 -11.14 7.65
N GLY A 51 -15.19 -10.67 7.80
CA GLY A 51 -15.95 -10.85 9.04
C GLY A 51 -16.25 -12.33 9.34
N PHE A 52 -16.60 -13.11 8.31
CA PHE A 52 -16.84 -14.55 8.47
C PHE A 52 -15.57 -15.30 8.87
N MET A 53 -14.45 -15.02 8.20
CA MET A 53 -13.16 -15.64 8.53
C MET A 53 -12.69 -15.26 9.94
N ALA A 54 -12.84 -14.00 10.34
CA ALA A 54 -12.54 -13.54 11.69
C ALA A 54 -13.42 -14.21 12.75
N ALA A 55 -14.73 -14.33 12.51
CA ALA A 55 -15.64 -15.01 13.41
C ALA A 55 -15.32 -16.51 13.55
N ALA A 56 -15.05 -17.19 12.44
CA ALA A 56 -14.68 -18.60 12.44
C ALA A 56 -13.35 -18.86 13.17
N GLY A 57 -12.32 -18.06 12.90
CA GLY A 57 -11.04 -18.16 13.58
C GLY A 57 -11.13 -17.85 15.07
N ALA A 58 -11.90 -16.85 15.46
CA ALA A 58 -12.15 -16.52 16.86
C ALA A 58 -12.94 -17.62 17.59
N ALA A 59 -13.96 -18.21 16.95
CA ALA A 59 -14.70 -19.33 17.50
C ALA A 59 -13.77 -20.54 17.73
N LEU A 60 -13.02 -20.93 16.70
CA LEU A 60 -12.09 -22.04 16.77
C LEU A 60 -11.08 -21.84 17.89
N PHE A 61 -10.45 -20.67 17.95
CA PHE A 61 -9.51 -20.32 19.00
C PHE A 61 -10.15 -20.41 20.39
N PHE A 62 -11.30 -19.76 20.60
CA PHE A 62 -12.00 -19.73 21.88
C PHE A 62 -12.34 -21.14 22.39
N PHE A 63 -12.92 -21.98 21.54
CA PHE A 63 -13.34 -23.32 21.95
C PHE A 63 -12.18 -24.29 22.13
N VAL A 64 -11.12 -24.21 21.30
CA VAL A 64 -9.90 -25.03 21.49
C VAL A 64 -9.21 -24.66 22.80
N VAL A 65 -9.05 -23.37 23.08
CA VAL A 65 -8.42 -22.91 24.33
C VAL A 65 -9.29 -23.24 25.53
N ARG A 66 -10.62 -23.16 25.43
CA ARG A 66 -11.52 -23.44 26.57
C ARG A 66 -11.67 -24.93 26.87
N LEU A 67 -11.78 -25.78 25.85
CA LEU A 67 -12.10 -27.21 26.02
C LEU A 67 -10.85 -28.10 26.09
N GLY A 68 -9.69 -27.55 25.71
CA GLY A 68 -8.43 -28.26 25.63
C GLY A 68 -8.32 -29.18 24.40
N PRO A 69 -7.09 -29.59 24.02
CA PRO A 69 -6.83 -30.37 22.80
C PRO A 69 -7.40 -31.80 22.86
N VAL A 70 -7.55 -32.38 24.05
CA VAL A 70 -7.99 -33.77 24.25
C VAL A 70 -9.50 -33.95 23.98
N ARG A 71 -10.26 -32.87 23.77
CA ARG A 71 -11.72 -32.89 23.58
C ARG A 71 -12.15 -32.29 22.24
N LEU A 72 -11.41 -32.56 21.17
CA LEU A 72 -11.75 -32.08 19.82
C LEU A 72 -13.19 -32.44 19.42
N SER A 73 -13.67 -33.63 19.78
CA SER A 73 -15.06 -34.05 19.52
C SER A 73 -16.10 -33.19 20.23
N ALA A 74 -15.83 -32.70 21.46
CA ALA A 74 -16.70 -31.78 22.17
C ALA A 74 -16.66 -30.36 21.55
N CYS A 75 -15.48 -29.93 21.09
CA CYS A 75 -15.32 -28.69 20.35
C CYS A 75 -16.13 -28.71 19.04
N LEU A 76 -16.02 -29.79 18.27
CA LEU A 76 -16.81 -30.00 17.06
C LEU A 76 -18.31 -29.99 17.35
N LYS A 77 -18.78 -30.66 18.40
CA LYS A 77 -20.19 -30.63 18.81
C LYS A 77 -20.66 -29.22 19.20
N ALA A 78 -19.79 -28.38 19.75
CA ALA A 78 -20.12 -26.99 20.11
C ALA A 78 -20.10 -26.03 18.89
N ILE A 79 -19.21 -26.25 17.93
CA ILE A 79 -19.03 -25.39 16.75
C ILE A 79 -20.00 -25.76 15.62
N ALA A 80 -20.22 -27.07 15.38
CA ALA A 80 -21.06 -27.58 14.29
C ALA A 80 -22.45 -26.90 14.17
N PRO A 81 -23.25 -26.75 15.25
CA PRO A 81 -24.55 -26.09 15.13
C PRO A 81 -24.43 -24.62 14.71
N ARG A 82 -23.39 -23.91 15.15
CA ARG A 82 -23.14 -22.52 14.78
C ARG A 82 -22.77 -22.38 13.32
N VAL A 83 -21.91 -23.27 12.83
CA VAL A 83 -21.52 -23.35 11.42
C VAL A 83 -22.74 -23.69 10.56
N ALA A 84 -23.57 -24.66 10.98
CA ALA A 84 -24.78 -25.02 10.26
C ALA A 84 -25.77 -23.86 10.16
N VAL A 85 -25.98 -23.13 11.25
CA VAL A 85 -26.81 -21.92 11.27
C VAL A 85 -26.23 -20.83 10.36
N ALA A 86 -24.93 -20.56 10.45
CA ALA A 86 -24.29 -19.56 9.59
C ALA A 86 -24.42 -19.93 8.11
N ALA A 87 -24.22 -21.22 7.77
CA ALA A 87 -24.41 -21.74 6.42
C ALA A 87 -25.86 -21.61 5.94
N LEU A 88 -26.83 -21.97 6.78
CA LEU A 88 -28.26 -21.80 6.47
C LEU A 88 -28.60 -20.33 6.21
N LEU A 89 -28.13 -19.41 7.06
CA LEU A 89 -28.36 -17.97 6.87
C LEU A 89 -27.71 -17.45 5.57
N LEU A 90 -26.52 -17.94 5.23
CA LEU A 90 -25.86 -17.61 3.95
C LEU A 90 -26.66 -18.08 2.74
N VAL A 91 -27.25 -19.28 2.82
CA VAL A 91 -28.15 -19.82 1.78
C VAL A 91 -29.42 -18.97 1.69
N LEU A 92 -30.09 -18.73 2.82
CA LEU A 92 -31.35 -17.97 2.86
C LEU A 92 -31.22 -16.53 2.38
N VAL A 93 -30.06 -15.89 2.60
CA VAL A 93 -29.79 -14.52 2.14
C VAL A 93 -29.36 -14.49 0.66
N GLY A 94 -29.19 -15.64 0.00
CA GLY A 94 -28.72 -15.73 -1.38
C GLY A 94 -27.23 -15.38 -1.52
N ALA A 95 -26.48 -15.36 -0.41
CA ALA A 95 -25.06 -15.00 -0.41
C ALA A 95 -24.22 -16.04 -1.18
N VAL A 96 -24.65 -17.31 -1.22
CA VAL A 96 -23.96 -18.41 -1.94
C VAL A 96 -23.71 -18.08 -3.42
N GLY A 97 -24.65 -17.39 -4.08
CA GLY A 97 -24.47 -16.97 -5.48
C GLY A 97 -23.27 -16.03 -5.67
N ARG A 98 -22.97 -15.19 -4.66
CA ARG A 98 -21.81 -14.28 -4.65
C ARG A 98 -20.48 -14.97 -4.37
N PHE A 99 -20.52 -16.20 -3.83
CA PHE A 99 -19.34 -17.04 -3.63
C PHE A 99 -19.07 -17.97 -4.83
N SER A 100 -19.92 -17.95 -5.85
CA SER A 100 -19.71 -18.77 -7.04
C SER A 100 -18.42 -18.34 -7.78
N PRO A 101 -17.62 -19.30 -8.30
CA PRO A 101 -16.41 -18.99 -9.05
C PRO A 101 -16.65 -18.05 -10.24
N GLY A 102 -17.79 -18.19 -10.93
CA GLY A 102 -18.18 -17.33 -12.04
C GLY A 102 -18.37 -15.88 -11.62
N HIS A 103 -19.07 -15.64 -10.49
CA HIS A 103 -19.25 -14.28 -9.98
C HIS A 103 -17.91 -13.68 -9.54
N LEU A 104 -17.07 -14.45 -8.83
CA LEU A 104 -15.76 -14.00 -8.35
C LEU A 104 -14.80 -13.63 -9.50
N ALA A 105 -14.87 -14.33 -10.63
CA ALA A 105 -14.06 -14.02 -11.80
C ALA A 105 -14.46 -12.69 -12.46
N THR A 106 -15.73 -12.32 -12.38
CA THR A 106 -16.28 -11.07 -12.97
C THR A 106 -16.32 -9.90 -11.99
N ASP A 107 -16.11 -10.14 -10.69
CA ASP A 107 -16.20 -9.12 -9.64
C ASP A 107 -14.99 -8.18 -9.71
N LYS A 108 -15.21 -7.00 -10.31
CA LYS A 108 -14.23 -5.92 -10.41
C LYS A 108 -13.66 -5.51 -9.05
N SER A 109 -14.43 -5.61 -7.97
CA SER A 109 -13.95 -5.28 -6.63
C SER A 109 -12.85 -6.26 -6.17
N VAL A 110 -13.01 -7.55 -6.47
CA VAL A 110 -12.01 -8.58 -6.12
C VAL A 110 -10.77 -8.44 -6.98
N SER A 111 -10.94 -8.27 -8.29
CA SER A 111 -9.80 -8.10 -9.21
C SER A 111 -8.99 -6.86 -8.84
N ASN A 112 -9.64 -5.73 -8.55
CA ASN A 112 -8.98 -4.49 -8.17
C ASN A 112 -8.20 -4.66 -6.85
N ARG A 113 -8.78 -5.32 -5.84
CA ARG A 113 -8.05 -5.60 -4.58
C ARG A 113 -6.84 -6.50 -4.80
N LEU A 114 -6.97 -7.55 -5.61
CA LEU A 114 -5.85 -8.46 -5.89
C LEU A 114 -4.75 -7.76 -6.69
N GLU A 115 -5.09 -6.87 -7.63
CA GLU A 115 -4.12 -6.03 -8.33
C GLU A 115 -3.40 -5.08 -7.36
N MET A 116 -4.16 -4.41 -6.49
CA MET A 116 -3.60 -3.55 -5.44
C MET A 116 -2.67 -4.31 -4.51
N TRP A 117 -3.05 -5.51 -4.07
CA TRP A 117 -2.21 -6.34 -3.21
C TRP A 117 -0.92 -6.77 -3.91
N ARG A 118 -0.98 -7.10 -5.20
CA ARG A 118 0.22 -7.43 -5.99
C ARG A 118 1.17 -6.22 -6.08
N GLY A 119 0.64 -5.02 -6.33
CA GLY A 119 1.48 -3.82 -6.34
C GLY A 119 2.03 -3.48 -4.96
N ALA A 120 1.23 -3.60 -3.90
CA ALA A 120 1.68 -3.44 -2.52
C ALA A 120 2.83 -4.41 -2.17
N LEU A 121 2.71 -5.68 -2.56
CA LEU A 121 3.76 -6.67 -2.39
C LEU A 121 5.05 -6.30 -3.15
N ALA A 122 4.93 -5.80 -4.39
CA ALA A 122 6.08 -5.32 -5.14
C ALA A 122 6.73 -4.08 -4.47
N MET A 123 5.91 -3.16 -3.95
CA MET A 123 6.35 -1.99 -3.18
C MET A 123 7.11 -2.37 -1.91
N VAL A 124 6.63 -3.40 -1.20
CA VAL A 124 7.29 -3.98 -0.01
C VAL A 124 8.64 -4.58 -0.37
N HIS A 125 8.74 -5.24 -1.52
CA HIS A 125 10.03 -5.77 -1.99
C HIS A 125 11.01 -4.67 -2.38
N ASP A 126 10.53 -3.59 -3.01
CA ASP A 126 11.37 -2.51 -3.51
C ASP A 126 11.83 -1.54 -2.42
N SER A 127 11.05 -1.38 -1.34
CA SER A 127 11.43 -0.58 -0.15
C SER A 127 11.11 -1.36 1.15
N PRO A 128 11.84 -2.45 1.45
CA PRO A 128 11.49 -3.35 2.54
C PRO A 128 11.71 -2.74 3.91
N PHE A 129 12.66 -1.82 4.05
CA PHE A 129 13.01 -1.23 5.34
C PHE A 129 12.48 0.20 5.48
N ASN A 130 12.56 1.02 4.44
CA ASN A 130 12.17 2.43 4.55
C ASN A 130 10.66 2.65 4.35
N GLY A 131 9.98 1.69 3.72
CA GLY A 131 8.61 1.89 3.26
C GLY A 131 8.51 3.06 2.28
N TRP A 132 7.31 3.61 2.15
CA TRP A 132 6.97 4.69 1.22
C TRP A 132 6.57 5.99 1.92
N GLY A 133 6.52 5.97 3.25
CA GLY A 133 6.11 7.10 4.10
C GLY A 133 4.63 7.03 4.47
N PHE A 134 4.30 7.67 5.59
CA PHE A 134 2.96 7.70 6.16
C PHE A 134 1.94 8.27 5.16
N ARG A 135 0.86 7.53 4.90
CA ARG A 135 -0.22 7.85 3.95
C ARG A 135 0.22 8.14 2.51
N ASN A 136 1.45 7.77 2.14
CA ASN A 136 1.98 7.95 0.79
C ASN A 136 1.87 6.68 -0.07
N GLY A 137 1.57 5.52 0.53
CA GLY A 137 1.50 4.23 -0.15
C GLY A 137 0.54 4.24 -1.36
N GLY A 138 -0.66 4.79 -1.21
CA GLY A 138 -1.63 4.87 -2.30
C GLY A 138 -1.18 5.75 -3.48
N LEU A 139 -0.52 6.88 -3.19
CA LEU A 139 0.01 7.78 -4.22
C LEU A 139 1.21 7.13 -4.94
N ALA A 140 2.11 6.49 -4.20
CA ALA A 140 3.24 5.76 -4.77
C ALA A 140 2.78 4.58 -5.64
N TYR A 141 1.77 3.83 -5.19
CA TYR A 141 1.14 2.79 -5.99
C TYR A 141 0.60 3.36 -7.31
N ALA A 142 -0.19 4.44 -7.26
CA ALA A 142 -0.80 5.03 -8.45
C ALA A 142 0.23 5.52 -9.49
N ASN A 143 1.35 6.06 -9.01
CA ASN A 143 2.45 6.51 -9.84
C ASN A 143 3.24 5.35 -10.45
N TRP A 144 3.60 4.34 -9.66
CA TRP A 144 4.67 3.40 -10.04
C TRP A 144 4.22 1.96 -10.29
N TYR A 145 3.11 1.52 -9.70
CA TYR A 145 2.69 0.10 -9.69
C TYR A 145 1.28 -0.14 -10.24
N GLN A 146 0.44 0.88 -10.30
CA GLN A 146 -0.87 0.73 -10.91
C GLN A 146 -0.74 0.57 -12.43
N SER A 147 -1.64 -0.22 -13.03
CA SER A 147 -1.75 -0.33 -14.48
C SER A 147 -1.90 1.05 -15.14
N LEU A 148 -1.33 1.20 -16.34
CA LEU A 148 -1.39 2.45 -17.11
C LEU A 148 -2.83 2.80 -17.53
N ASP A 149 -3.72 1.80 -17.64
CA ASP A 149 -5.11 1.97 -18.05
C ASP A 149 -6.06 2.32 -16.89
N ALA A 150 -5.63 2.17 -15.65
CA ALA A 150 -6.47 2.44 -14.49
C ALA A 150 -6.35 3.92 -14.06
N ALA A 151 -7.48 4.58 -13.75
CA ALA A 151 -7.51 5.99 -13.37
C ALA A 151 -7.67 6.25 -11.85
N GLU A 152 -8.00 5.20 -11.08
CA GLU A 152 -8.40 5.32 -9.67
C GLU A 152 -7.23 5.67 -8.75
N ARG A 153 -7.48 6.45 -7.70
CA ARG A 153 -6.51 6.72 -6.62
C ARG A 153 -6.87 5.90 -5.39
N PRO A 154 -6.15 4.81 -5.08
CA PRO A 154 -6.39 4.09 -3.83
C PRO A 154 -5.92 4.92 -2.63
N VAL A 155 -6.72 4.90 -1.56
CA VAL A 155 -6.38 5.55 -0.27
C VAL A 155 -5.54 4.62 0.62
N GLY A 156 -5.67 3.31 0.43
CA GLY A 156 -4.91 2.26 1.12
C GLY A 156 -5.09 0.92 0.41
N PHE A 157 -4.57 -0.17 0.98
CA PHE A 157 -4.52 -1.48 0.33
C PHE A 157 -5.64 -2.44 0.77
N VAL A 158 -6.58 -1.98 1.61
CA VAL A 158 -7.69 -2.80 2.13
C VAL A 158 -7.16 -4.04 2.88
N ASN A 159 -6.01 -3.88 3.53
CA ASN A 159 -5.28 -4.89 4.28
C ASN A 159 -4.28 -4.15 5.17
N SER A 160 -4.54 -4.08 6.48
CA SER A 160 -3.68 -3.31 7.39
C SER A 160 -2.25 -3.81 7.46
N TYR A 161 -1.99 -5.10 7.21
CA TYR A 161 -0.63 -5.63 7.19
C TYR A 161 0.15 -5.10 5.98
N LEU A 162 -0.49 -5.01 4.81
CA LEU A 162 0.10 -4.39 3.63
C LEU A 162 0.23 -2.88 3.79
N ASP A 163 -0.77 -2.21 4.40
CA ASP A 163 -0.68 -0.77 4.70
C ASP A 163 0.57 -0.48 5.55
N VAL A 164 0.77 -1.20 6.66
CA VAL A 164 1.96 -1.00 7.50
C VAL A 164 3.26 -1.35 6.78
N ALA A 165 3.29 -2.48 6.06
CA ALA A 165 4.50 -2.89 5.35
C ALA A 165 4.89 -1.92 4.24
N VAL A 166 3.92 -1.36 3.51
CA VAL A 166 4.17 -0.40 2.46
C VAL A 166 4.55 0.96 3.05
N GLU A 167 3.82 1.47 4.03
CA GLU A 167 4.06 2.82 4.53
C GLU A 167 5.34 2.92 5.37
N TYR A 168 5.60 1.91 6.20
CA TYR A 168 6.67 1.95 7.21
C TYR A 168 7.72 0.86 7.05
N GLY A 169 7.52 -0.11 6.15
CA GLY A 169 8.46 -1.21 5.95
C GLY A 169 8.15 -2.46 6.77
N LEU A 170 8.82 -3.56 6.39
CA LEU A 170 8.67 -4.89 6.98
C LEU A 170 9.10 -4.97 8.45
N HIS A 171 10.05 -4.13 8.87
CA HIS A 171 10.54 -4.14 10.24
C HIS A 171 9.45 -3.70 11.23
N LEU A 172 8.68 -2.65 10.90
CA LEU A 172 7.56 -2.22 11.75
C LEU A 172 6.41 -3.24 11.71
N LEU A 173 6.14 -3.83 10.54
CA LEU A 173 5.21 -4.95 10.44
C LEU A 173 5.65 -6.12 11.34
N ALA A 174 6.95 -6.46 11.36
CA ALA A 174 7.48 -7.53 12.18
C ALA A 174 7.21 -7.28 13.67
N VAL A 175 7.40 -6.04 14.14
CA VAL A 175 7.08 -5.66 15.52
C VAL A 175 5.58 -5.79 15.79
N ALA A 176 4.71 -5.30 14.89
CA ALA A 176 3.27 -5.40 15.06
C ALA A 176 2.78 -6.88 15.12
N VAL A 177 3.28 -7.72 14.22
CA VAL A 177 2.95 -9.16 14.19
C VAL A 177 3.54 -9.88 15.41
N LEU A 178 4.76 -9.54 15.83
CA LEU A 178 5.39 -10.07 17.04
C LEU A 178 4.52 -9.80 18.27
N LEU A 179 4.10 -8.55 18.48
CA LEU A 179 3.27 -8.16 19.63
C LEU A 179 1.92 -8.86 19.60
N LEU A 180 1.26 -8.90 18.44
CA LEU A 180 -0.02 -9.58 18.29
C LEU A 180 0.11 -11.09 18.56
N ALA A 181 1.08 -11.76 17.93
CA ALA A 181 1.32 -13.18 18.12
C ALA A 181 1.73 -13.50 19.56
N PHE A 182 2.55 -12.66 20.18
CA PHE A 182 2.97 -12.80 21.58
C PHE A 182 1.77 -12.79 22.51
N LEU A 183 0.87 -11.80 22.39
CA LEU A 183 -0.31 -11.70 23.24
C LEU A 183 -1.31 -12.84 22.99
N VAL A 184 -1.50 -13.26 21.74
CA VAL A 184 -2.33 -14.43 21.41
C VAL A 184 -1.75 -15.69 22.04
N ILE A 185 -0.45 -15.96 21.89
CA ILE A 185 0.19 -17.15 22.48
C ILE A 185 0.14 -17.09 24.00
N LEU A 186 0.43 -15.93 24.60
CA LEU A 186 0.41 -15.72 26.04
C LEU A 186 -0.98 -16.01 26.63
N SER A 187 -2.05 -15.65 25.94
CA SER A 187 -3.43 -15.95 26.36
C SER A 187 -3.74 -17.44 26.50
N VAL A 188 -2.94 -18.32 25.89
CA VAL A 188 -3.09 -19.79 25.96
C VAL A 188 -2.17 -20.42 27.02
N THR A 189 -1.15 -19.71 27.51
CA THR A 189 -0.12 -20.29 28.41
C THR A 189 -0.57 -20.54 29.85
N ARG A 190 -1.78 -20.12 30.24
CA ARG A 190 -2.32 -20.29 31.60
C ARG A 190 -3.55 -21.19 31.65
N GLU A 191 -3.91 -21.60 32.87
CA GLU A 191 -5.19 -22.24 33.18
C GLU A 191 -6.31 -21.55 32.41
N HIS A 192 -7.20 -22.37 31.85
CA HIS A 192 -8.23 -22.08 30.85
C HIS A 192 -9.32 -21.10 31.34
N SER A 193 -8.93 -19.91 31.81
CA SER A 193 -9.85 -18.89 32.27
C SER A 193 -10.64 -18.38 31.08
N LEU A 194 -11.95 -18.30 31.25
CA LEU A 194 -12.89 -17.90 30.21
C LEU A 194 -12.55 -16.52 29.63
N LEU A 195 -12.09 -15.61 30.49
CA LEU A 195 -11.71 -14.25 30.10
C LEU A 195 -10.43 -14.22 29.26
N MET A 196 -9.42 -15.04 29.56
CA MET A 196 -8.21 -15.14 28.75
C MET A 196 -8.51 -15.72 27.37
N ALA A 197 -9.31 -16.79 27.31
CA ALA A 197 -9.74 -17.38 26.04
C ALA A 197 -10.49 -16.37 25.16
N ALA A 198 -11.36 -15.55 25.77
CA ALA A 198 -12.11 -14.51 25.08
C ALA A 198 -11.23 -13.35 24.59
N ALA A 199 -10.30 -12.89 25.44
CA ALA A 199 -9.35 -11.84 25.07
C ALA A 199 -8.45 -12.31 23.92
N GLY A 200 -7.94 -13.54 23.96
CA GLY A 200 -7.18 -14.12 22.84
C GLY A 200 -8.04 -14.25 21.57
N ALA A 201 -9.28 -14.72 21.68
CA ALA A 201 -10.21 -14.79 20.55
C ALA A 201 -10.51 -13.41 19.93
N CYS A 202 -10.58 -12.36 20.76
CA CYS A 202 -10.71 -10.97 20.34
C CYS A 202 -9.51 -10.52 19.49
N LEU A 203 -8.28 -10.83 19.94
CA LEU A 203 -7.07 -10.53 19.19
C LEU A 203 -6.95 -11.35 17.90
N VAL A 204 -7.37 -12.63 17.91
CA VAL A 204 -7.43 -13.45 16.69
C VAL A 204 -8.44 -12.89 15.70
N ALA A 205 -9.65 -12.51 16.15
CA ALA A 205 -10.64 -11.85 15.32
C ALA A 205 -10.08 -10.55 14.71
N TRP A 206 -9.42 -9.72 15.53
CA TRP A 206 -8.80 -8.48 15.10
C TRP A 206 -7.73 -8.75 14.04
N GLY A 207 -6.81 -9.67 14.29
CA GLY A 207 -5.76 -10.03 13.34
C GLY A 207 -6.32 -10.52 12.01
N LEU A 208 -7.22 -11.51 12.04
CA LEU A 208 -7.81 -12.07 10.81
C LEU A 208 -8.62 -11.04 10.03
N ALA A 209 -9.41 -10.20 10.69
CA ALA A 209 -10.20 -9.17 10.01
C ALA A 209 -9.31 -8.19 9.23
N ASN A 210 -8.12 -7.88 9.75
CA ASN A 210 -7.16 -6.96 9.14
C ASN A 210 -6.46 -7.51 7.88
N VAL A 211 -6.64 -8.81 7.54
CA VAL A 211 -6.18 -9.35 6.26
C VAL A 211 -7.06 -8.86 5.09
N TRP A 212 -8.34 -8.55 5.34
CA TRP A 212 -9.30 -8.12 4.31
C TRP A 212 -9.83 -6.70 4.55
N SER A 213 -9.27 -5.97 5.51
CA SER A 213 -9.72 -4.64 5.89
C SER A 213 -8.58 -3.84 6.50
N SER A 214 -8.69 -2.52 6.47
CA SER A 214 -7.68 -1.61 7.01
C SER A 214 -8.08 -1.10 8.41
N LEU A 215 -8.47 -1.99 9.34
CA LEU A 215 -9.07 -1.59 10.61
C LEU A 215 -8.09 -0.89 11.55
N TRP A 216 -6.77 -1.10 11.37
CA TRP A 216 -5.75 -0.41 12.17
C TRP A 216 -5.77 1.12 11.98
N MET A 217 -6.30 1.60 10.86
CA MET A 217 -6.39 3.03 10.55
C MET A 217 -7.56 3.73 11.25
N GLU A 218 -8.47 2.98 11.89
CA GLU A 218 -9.67 3.50 12.54
C GLU A 218 -9.49 3.53 14.07
N PRO A 219 -9.17 4.69 14.70
CA PRO A 219 -8.78 4.76 16.10
C PRO A 219 -9.85 4.22 17.07
N LEU A 220 -11.12 4.44 16.76
CA LEU A 220 -12.24 4.01 17.62
C LEU A 220 -12.34 2.49 17.72
N LEU A 221 -11.91 1.75 16.70
CA LEU A 221 -11.98 0.29 16.71
C LEU A 221 -10.91 -0.35 17.60
N TRP A 222 -9.89 0.40 18.01
CA TRP A 222 -8.82 -0.09 18.89
C TRP A 222 -9.27 -0.32 20.34
N ILE A 223 -10.43 0.19 20.76
CA ILE A 223 -10.95 0.02 22.12
C ILE A 223 -11.03 -1.48 22.49
N PHE A 224 -11.55 -2.32 21.60
CA PHE A 224 -11.70 -3.76 21.83
C PHE A 224 -10.37 -4.53 21.95
N PRO A 225 -9.43 -4.44 20.98
CA PRO A 225 -8.14 -5.09 21.13
C PRO A 225 -7.34 -4.50 22.29
N LEU A 226 -7.34 -3.19 22.55
CA LEU A 226 -6.64 -2.59 23.71
C LEU A 226 -7.15 -3.18 25.02
N PHE A 227 -8.46 -3.29 25.19
CA PHE A 227 -9.04 -3.93 26.38
C PHE A 227 -8.65 -5.40 26.49
N ALA A 228 -8.66 -6.15 25.38
CA ALA A 228 -8.21 -7.55 25.38
C ALA A 228 -6.72 -7.68 25.73
N MET A 229 -5.86 -6.81 25.19
CA MET A 229 -4.44 -6.76 25.52
C MET A 229 -4.22 -6.48 27.01
N PHE A 230 -4.95 -5.51 27.57
CA PHE A 230 -4.92 -5.23 29.01
C PHE A 230 -5.29 -6.45 29.85
N LEU A 231 -6.38 -7.14 29.52
CA LEU A 231 -6.78 -8.36 30.23
C LEU A 231 -5.68 -9.43 30.16
N ILE A 232 -5.07 -9.64 28.99
CA ILE A 232 -4.00 -10.63 28.81
C ILE A 232 -2.78 -10.27 29.66
N VAL A 233 -2.35 -9.01 29.65
CA VAL A 233 -1.20 -8.56 30.43
C VAL A 233 -1.45 -8.73 31.93
N VAL A 234 -2.63 -8.31 32.43
CA VAL A 234 -3.00 -8.48 33.85
C VAL A 234 -3.10 -9.96 34.22
N GLY A 235 -3.74 -10.77 33.39
CA GLY A 235 -3.85 -12.22 33.59
C GLY A 235 -2.49 -12.93 33.57
N ALA A 236 -1.55 -12.39 32.79
CA ALA A 236 -0.19 -12.90 32.64
C ALA A 236 0.79 -12.39 33.70
N ALA A 237 0.48 -11.34 34.47
CA ALA A 237 1.38 -10.73 35.45
C ALA A 237 1.89 -11.71 36.53
N ARG A 238 1.18 -12.82 36.76
CA ARG A 238 1.59 -13.87 37.70
C ARG A 238 2.22 -15.09 37.02
N SER A 239 2.44 -15.05 35.70
CA SER A 239 2.99 -16.16 34.93
C SER A 239 4.46 -16.37 35.24
N GLN A 240 4.92 -17.63 35.16
CA GLN A 240 6.34 -17.92 35.28
C GLN A 240 7.11 -17.28 34.12
N VAL A 241 8.27 -16.69 34.42
CA VAL A 241 9.15 -16.04 33.42
C VAL A 241 9.44 -16.96 32.24
N ARG A 242 9.63 -18.26 32.48
CA ARG A 242 9.85 -19.28 31.42
C ARG A 242 8.70 -19.36 30.41
N ALA A 243 7.44 -19.23 30.86
CA ALA A 243 6.27 -19.26 29.98
C ALA A 243 6.20 -18.01 29.09
N VAL A 244 6.51 -16.85 29.66
CA VAL A 244 6.56 -15.57 28.94
C VAL A 244 7.66 -15.59 27.89
N LEU A 245 8.88 -16.02 28.25
CA LEU A 245 9.99 -16.16 27.31
C LEU A 245 9.68 -17.18 26.20
N GLY A 246 9.08 -18.31 26.54
CA GLY A 246 8.64 -19.30 25.54
C GLY A 246 7.57 -18.76 24.58
N ALA A 247 6.64 -17.94 25.07
CA ALA A 247 5.65 -17.25 24.23
C ALA A 247 6.33 -16.24 23.29
N LEU A 248 7.28 -15.45 23.81
CA LEU A 248 8.03 -14.47 23.02
C LEU A 248 8.83 -15.14 21.90
N PHE A 249 9.54 -16.24 22.20
CA PHE A 249 10.30 -16.99 21.19
C PHE A 249 9.39 -17.52 20.06
N ARG A 250 8.26 -18.14 20.40
CA ARG A 250 7.29 -18.61 19.39
C ARG A 250 6.70 -17.46 18.58
N ALA A 251 6.41 -16.33 19.20
CA ALA A 251 5.92 -15.14 18.52
C ALA A 251 6.95 -14.55 17.56
N ALA A 252 8.24 -14.56 17.94
CA ALA A 252 9.33 -14.16 17.07
C ALA A 252 9.43 -15.08 15.84
N LEU A 253 9.31 -16.39 16.01
CA LEU A 253 9.26 -17.33 14.88
C LEU A 253 8.10 -17.04 13.93
N VAL A 254 6.90 -16.82 14.47
CA VAL A 254 5.71 -16.47 13.67
C VAL A 254 5.92 -15.16 12.90
N SER A 255 6.46 -14.13 13.57
CA SER A 255 6.72 -12.83 12.95
C SER A 255 7.79 -12.90 11.84
N CYS A 256 8.91 -13.59 12.11
CA CYS A 256 9.95 -13.81 11.11
C CYS A 256 9.42 -14.61 9.91
N ALA A 257 8.66 -15.68 10.15
CA ALA A 257 8.06 -16.48 9.08
C ALA A 257 7.07 -15.67 8.24
N ALA A 258 6.19 -14.89 8.89
CA ALA A 258 5.21 -14.06 8.19
C ALA A 258 5.86 -12.97 7.34
N THR A 259 6.86 -12.27 7.87
CA THR A 259 7.57 -11.21 7.14
C THR A 259 8.46 -11.77 6.02
N ALA A 260 9.12 -12.90 6.23
CA ALA A 260 9.85 -13.61 5.18
C ALA A 260 8.91 -14.09 4.05
N ALA A 261 7.74 -14.63 4.40
CA ALA A 261 6.73 -15.03 3.43
C ALA A 261 6.21 -13.82 2.62
N LEU A 262 5.97 -12.69 3.29
CA LEU A 262 5.53 -11.46 2.62
C LEU A 262 6.62 -10.90 1.69
N TRP A 263 7.88 -10.92 2.12
CA TRP A 263 9.00 -10.50 1.29
C TRP A 263 9.19 -11.41 0.07
N CYS A 264 9.12 -12.73 0.25
CA CYS A 264 9.16 -13.70 -0.86
C CYS A 264 8.00 -13.52 -1.84
N ALA A 265 6.78 -13.30 -1.33
CA ALA A 265 5.62 -12.97 -2.15
C ALA A 265 5.82 -11.64 -2.90
N GLY A 266 6.41 -10.64 -2.24
CA GLY A 266 6.83 -9.37 -2.84
C GLY A 266 7.81 -9.55 -3.99
N ARG A 267 8.85 -10.38 -3.79
CA ARG A 267 9.81 -10.73 -4.84
C ARG A 267 9.16 -11.43 -6.03
N HIS A 268 8.16 -12.28 -5.79
CA HIS A 268 7.43 -12.92 -6.86
C HIS A 268 6.54 -11.92 -7.61
N ALA A 269 5.80 -11.07 -6.88
CA ALA A 269 4.94 -10.05 -7.46
C ALA A 269 5.72 -8.99 -8.25
N SER A 270 6.91 -8.60 -7.76
CA SER A 270 7.75 -7.58 -8.38
C SER A 270 8.22 -7.96 -9.79
N ARG A 271 8.31 -9.25 -10.11
CA ARG A 271 8.67 -9.76 -11.46
C ARG A 271 7.69 -9.34 -12.56
N ARG A 272 6.45 -8.98 -12.21
CA ARG A 272 5.46 -8.49 -13.18
C ARG A 272 5.66 -7.03 -13.57
N TYR A 273 6.50 -6.32 -12.84
CA TYR A 273 6.76 -4.91 -13.07
C TYR A 273 8.09 -4.76 -13.80
N GLU A 274 8.08 -4.03 -14.93
CA GLU A 274 9.29 -3.77 -15.71
C GLU A 274 10.30 -2.91 -14.93
N TRP A 275 9.81 -2.02 -14.06
CA TRP A 275 10.62 -1.04 -13.35
C TRP A 275 10.79 -1.44 -11.87
N LEU A 276 12.04 -1.36 -11.41
CA LEU A 276 12.44 -1.28 -10.02
C LEU A 276 12.38 0.18 -9.61
N VAL A 277 11.73 0.46 -8.48
CA VAL A 277 11.51 1.83 -8.02
C VAL A 277 12.20 2.00 -6.68
N ILE A 278 13.32 2.73 -6.68
CA ILE A 278 14.14 2.95 -5.49
C ILE A 278 13.81 4.34 -4.95
N LYS A 279 13.19 4.39 -3.78
CA LYS A 279 12.95 5.65 -3.07
C LYS A 279 14.21 6.07 -2.33
N ASP A 280 14.65 7.31 -2.52
CA ASP A 280 15.71 7.88 -1.68
C ASP A 280 15.14 8.16 -0.27
N SER A 281 15.88 7.80 0.78
CA SER A 281 15.41 7.99 2.16
C SER A 281 15.60 9.43 2.66
N ALA A 282 16.55 10.17 2.10
CA ALA A 282 16.91 11.52 2.51
C ALA A 282 16.15 12.60 1.71
N THR A 283 15.61 12.23 0.55
CA THR A 283 14.91 13.14 -0.36
C THR A 283 13.66 12.47 -0.93
N ASP A 284 12.70 13.25 -1.43
CA ASP A 284 11.49 12.68 -2.05
C ASP A 284 11.72 12.16 -3.48
N LYS A 285 12.98 12.14 -3.96
CA LYS A 285 13.31 11.67 -5.30
C LYS A 285 13.18 10.16 -5.41
N VAL A 286 12.87 9.71 -6.62
CA VAL A 286 12.67 8.30 -6.94
C VAL A 286 13.57 7.93 -8.09
N THR A 287 14.39 6.91 -7.92
CA THR A 287 15.17 6.33 -9.01
C THR A 287 14.40 5.17 -9.62
N LEU A 288 14.03 5.29 -10.89
CA LEU A 288 13.54 4.17 -11.69
C LEU A 288 14.72 3.46 -12.33
N CYS A 289 14.78 2.15 -12.19
CA CYS A 289 15.73 1.29 -12.90
C CYS A 289 14.97 0.17 -13.60
N LYS A 290 15.36 -0.20 -14.83
CA LYS A 290 14.77 -1.36 -15.49
C LYS A 290 15.18 -2.65 -14.77
N ARG A 291 14.21 -3.49 -14.39
CA ARG A 291 14.50 -4.77 -13.71
C ARG A 291 15.36 -5.66 -14.60
N GLY A 292 16.29 -6.40 -13.98
CA GLY A 292 17.27 -7.22 -14.69
C GLY A 292 18.48 -6.45 -15.24
N HIS A 293 18.49 -5.11 -15.13
CA HIS A 293 19.62 -4.27 -15.55
C HIS A 293 20.03 -3.31 -14.41
N PRO A 294 20.41 -3.82 -13.22
CA PRO A 294 20.71 -2.99 -12.05
C PRO A 294 21.94 -2.07 -12.24
N GLY A 295 22.79 -2.34 -13.22
CA GLY A 295 24.02 -1.57 -13.51
C GLY A 295 23.80 -0.10 -13.90
N GLY A 296 22.56 0.38 -13.95
CA GLY A 296 22.27 1.82 -13.99
C GLY A 296 22.65 2.55 -12.70
N ALA A 297 22.68 1.87 -11.54
CA ALA A 297 23.15 2.47 -10.29
C ALA A 297 24.68 2.72 -10.30
N ASP A 298 25.44 1.84 -10.95
CA ASP A 298 26.91 1.88 -10.94
C ASP A 298 27.51 2.83 -11.98
N ASN A 299 26.73 3.25 -12.98
CA ASN A 299 27.13 4.30 -13.92
C ASN A 299 26.23 5.53 -13.78
N PRO A 300 26.51 6.43 -12.83
CA PRO A 300 25.70 7.62 -12.57
C PRO A 300 25.57 8.55 -13.79
N ARG A 301 26.49 8.47 -14.77
CA ARG A 301 26.48 9.26 -16.02
C ARG A 301 25.48 8.78 -17.07
N ALA A 302 24.83 7.63 -16.86
CA ALA A 302 23.85 7.06 -17.78
C ALA A 302 22.39 7.31 -17.32
N GLN A 303 22.19 8.14 -16.29
CA GLN A 303 20.87 8.39 -15.72
C GLN A 303 20.27 9.68 -16.31
N VAL A 304 18.99 9.65 -16.65
CA VAL A 304 18.26 10.87 -17.03
C VAL A 304 17.58 11.44 -15.80
N GLU A 305 17.74 12.73 -15.57
CA GLU A 305 17.08 13.45 -14.48
C GLU A 305 15.79 14.09 -14.99
N ILE A 306 14.66 13.76 -14.37
CA ILE A 306 13.33 14.25 -14.75
C ILE A 306 12.76 15.05 -13.59
N TRP A 307 12.63 16.35 -13.79
CA TRP A 307 11.98 17.27 -12.88
C TRP A 307 10.51 17.40 -13.28
N ALA A 308 9.67 16.61 -12.62
CA ALA A 308 8.29 16.42 -13.00
C ALA A 308 7.40 17.55 -12.50
N ASP A 309 6.48 18.01 -13.33
CA ASP A 309 5.40 18.93 -12.95
C ASP A 309 4.04 18.22 -13.11
N GLY A 310 3.15 18.40 -12.13
CA GLY A 310 1.79 17.88 -12.17
C GLY A 310 0.90 18.50 -13.25
N ALA A 311 1.17 19.72 -13.71
CA ALA A 311 0.47 20.34 -14.85
C ALA A 311 0.82 19.65 -16.18
N VAL A 312 2.07 19.20 -16.31
CA VAL A 312 2.58 18.57 -17.54
C VAL A 312 2.37 17.06 -17.54
N PHE A 313 2.73 16.37 -16.46
CA PHE A 313 2.60 14.91 -16.38
C PHE A 313 1.27 14.45 -15.73
N GLY A 314 0.48 15.37 -15.20
CA GLY A 314 -0.75 15.08 -14.47
C GLY A 314 -0.51 14.75 -12.99
N PRO A 315 -1.59 14.51 -12.21
CA PRO A 315 -1.50 14.23 -10.77
C PRO A 315 -0.77 12.92 -10.43
N PHE A 316 -0.67 12.00 -11.40
CA PHE A 316 0.10 10.76 -11.31
C PHE A 316 1.28 10.81 -12.30
N TYR A 317 2.18 11.77 -12.08
CA TYR A 317 3.30 12.05 -12.96
C TYR A 317 4.15 10.80 -13.27
N GLY A 318 4.37 9.95 -12.27
CA GLY A 318 5.12 8.70 -12.43
C GLY A 318 4.46 7.72 -13.40
N ARG A 319 3.13 7.74 -13.52
CA ARG A 319 2.41 6.92 -14.50
C ARG A 319 2.65 7.42 -15.91
N ALA A 320 2.60 8.74 -16.12
CA ALA A 320 2.89 9.35 -17.41
C ALA A 320 4.35 9.11 -17.82
N ILE A 321 5.29 9.24 -16.87
CA ILE A 321 6.70 8.92 -17.08
C ILE A 321 6.87 7.44 -17.43
N ARG A 322 6.25 6.50 -16.71
CA ARG A 322 6.29 5.06 -17.05
C ARG A 322 5.70 4.76 -18.42
N ALA A 323 4.62 5.44 -18.80
CA ALA A 323 4.03 5.29 -20.13
C ALA A 323 4.99 5.77 -21.23
N ALA A 324 5.76 6.83 -20.97
CA ALA A 324 6.78 7.33 -21.86
C ALA A 324 8.09 6.52 -21.79
N ALA A 325 8.37 5.84 -20.67
CA ALA A 325 9.65 5.20 -20.36
C ALA A 325 10.20 4.30 -21.48
N PRO A 326 9.38 3.47 -22.17
CA PRO A 326 9.83 2.68 -23.32
C PRO A 326 10.38 3.50 -24.49
N LEU A 327 10.08 4.80 -24.57
CA LEU A 327 10.51 5.69 -25.64
C LEU A 327 11.88 6.30 -25.40
N PHE A 328 12.33 6.40 -24.16
CA PHE A 328 13.59 7.07 -23.83
C PHE A 328 14.83 6.20 -24.06
N SER A 329 14.68 4.89 -24.36
CA SER A 329 15.79 3.91 -24.29
C SER A 329 16.56 3.96 -22.96
N VAL A 330 15.95 4.55 -21.92
CA VAL A 330 16.58 4.81 -20.64
C VAL A 330 16.55 3.55 -19.79
N ARG A 331 17.71 3.15 -19.28
CA ARG A 331 17.82 2.04 -18.33
C ARG A 331 17.56 2.49 -16.89
N SER A 332 17.80 3.77 -16.60
CA SER A 332 17.63 4.36 -15.28
C SER A 332 17.33 5.86 -15.33
N ALA A 333 16.36 6.32 -14.56
CA ALA A 333 16.01 7.74 -14.44
C ALA A 333 15.87 8.16 -12.98
N ILE A 334 16.38 9.34 -12.63
CA ILE A 334 16.10 9.99 -11.35
C ILE A 334 14.91 10.91 -11.55
N ILE A 335 13.88 10.76 -10.74
CA ILE A 335 12.65 11.52 -10.84
C ILE A 335 12.51 12.38 -9.61
N TYR A 336 12.43 13.68 -9.85
CA TYR A 336 12.15 14.69 -8.85
C TYR A 336 10.66 15.00 -8.88
N PRO A 337 9.94 14.83 -7.75
CA PRO A 337 8.51 15.10 -7.70
C PRO A 337 8.21 16.60 -7.84
N PRO A 338 6.96 16.98 -8.16
CA PRO A 338 6.55 18.39 -8.32
C PRO A 338 6.71 19.27 -7.09
N TRP A 339 6.87 18.69 -5.91
CA TRP A 339 7.09 19.44 -4.66
C TRP A 339 8.56 19.41 -4.22
N HIS A 340 9.47 18.90 -5.04
CA HIS A 340 10.89 18.87 -4.68
C HIS A 340 11.45 20.29 -4.64
N VAL A 341 11.63 20.80 -3.43
CA VAL A 341 12.27 22.09 -3.16
C VAL A 341 13.75 21.83 -2.86
N THR A 342 14.64 22.39 -3.68
CA THR A 342 16.09 22.27 -3.47
C THR A 342 16.53 23.30 -2.44
N GLY A 343 16.76 22.87 -1.21
CA GLY A 343 17.43 23.66 -0.17
C GLY A 343 18.93 23.38 -0.05
N ARG A 344 19.45 22.40 -0.80
CA ARG A 344 20.88 22.08 -0.88
C ARG A 344 21.27 22.04 -2.35
N GLU A 345 22.39 22.67 -2.68
CA GLU A 345 23.00 22.65 -4.01
C GLU A 345 23.16 21.19 -4.48
N GLU A 346 22.25 20.73 -5.33
CA GLU A 346 22.44 19.48 -6.05
C GLU A 346 23.56 19.74 -7.05
N LYS A 347 24.74 19.19 -6.76
CA LYS A 347 25.89 19.31 -7.64
C LYS A 347 25.51 18.80 -9.02
N PRO A 348 25.90 19.51 -10.09
CA PRO A 348 25.56 19.07 -11.41
C PRO A 348 26.28 17.74 -11.70
N SER A 349 25.53 16.83 -12.32
CA SER A 349 25.84 15.41 -12.44
C SER A 349 26.35 15.03 -13.84
N GLY A 350 26.47 16.00 -14.75
CA GLY A 350 26.69 15.78 -16.19
C GLY A 350 25.57 15.04 -16.91
N ASN A 351 24.47 14.72 -16.23
CA ASN A 351 23.39 13.90 -16.76
C ASN A 351 22.43 14.70 -17.67
N PRO A 352 21.80 14.05 -18.67
CA PRO A 352 20.69 14.67 -19.39
C PRO A 352 19.56 15.03 -18.43
N ARG A 353 19.03 16.25 -18.55
CA ARG A 353 17.97 16.78 -17.69
C ARG A 353 16.72 17.13 -18.48
N ILE A 354 15.57 16.83 -17.90
CA ILE A 354 14.27 17.22 -18.39
C ILE A 354 13.60 18.05 -17.31
N TYR A 355 13.41 19.34 -17.57
CA TYR A 355 12.67 20.24 -16.70
C TYR A 355 11.27 20.46 -17.26
N ALA A 356 10.25 19.95 -16.57
CA ALA A 356 8.86 20.12 -16.98
C ALA A 356 8.17 21.28 -16.26
N GLY A 357 7.31 22.00 -16.97
CA GLY A 357 6.42 22.98 -16.38
C GLY A 357 7.15 24.08 -15.61
N PHE A 358 6.80 24.32 -14.36
CA PHE A 358 7.38 25.42 -13.59
C PHE A 358 8.85 25.16 -13.28
N HIS A 359 9.27 23.88 -13.21
CA HIS A 359 10.67 23.51 -13.05
C HIS A 359 11.55 23.95 -14.22
N ALA A 360 11.00 24.31 -15.39
CA ALA A 360 11.77 24.88 -16.50
C ALA A 360 12.55 26.14 -16.10
N THR A 361 12.04 26.91 -15.13
CA THR A 361 12.73 28.09 -14.58
C THR A 361 14.03 27.76 -13.84
N ARG A 362 14.25 26.50 -13.45
CA ARG A 362 15.50 26.08 -12.79
C ARG A 362 16.70 26.15 -13.71
N ILE A 363 16.50 26.27 -15.01
CA ILE A 363 17.60 26.55 -15.94
C ILE A 363 18.32 27.86 -15.59
N PHE A 364 17.71 28.78 -14.84
CA PHE A 364 18.35 30.02 -14.41
C PHE A 364 19.06 29.90 -13.06
N ASP A 365 18.78 28.85 -12.28
CA ASP A 365 19.26 28.70 -10.90
C ASP A 365 20.40 27.69 -10.74
N THR A 366 20.53 26.77 -11.69
CA THR A 366 21.46 25.65 -11.57
C THR A 366 22.63 25.84 -12.51
N PRO A 367 23.90 25.67 -12.08
CA PRO A 367 25.02 25.58 -13.01
C PRO A 367 24.78 24.41 -13.97
N HIS A 368 25.09 24.65 -15.24
CA HIS A 368 24.93 23.66 -16.31
C HIS A 368 26.29 23.06 -16.63
N ASP A 369 26.33 21.74 -16.64
CA ASP A 369 27.43 21.00 -17.27
C ASP A 369 27.12 20.82 -18.78
N ASP A 370 28.01 20.17 -19.52
CA ASP A 370 27.87 19.81 -20.95
C ASP A 370 26.70 18.85 -21.27
N GLY A 371 25.81 18.59 -20.32
CA GLY A 371 24.66 17.70 -20.45
C GLY A 371 23.54 18.27 -21.34
N ASN A 372 22.78 17.38 -21.97
CA ASN A 372 21.59 17.76 -22.74
C ASN A 372 20.48 18.24 -21.80
N ILE A 373 19.92 19.42 -22.04
CA ILE A 373 18.80 19.97 -21.27
C ILE A 373 17.56 20.05 -22.15
N VAL A 374 16.44 19.53 -21.67
CA VAL A 374 15.12 19.62 -22.31
C VAL A 374 14.19 20.42 -21.41
N LEU A 375 13.66 21.52 -21.91
CA LEU A 375 12.60 22.29 -21.27
C LEU A 375 11.26 21.86 -21.85
N LEU A 376 10.40 21.28 -21.02
CA LEU A 376 9.19 20.61 -21.47
C LEU A 376 7.93 21.32 -20.97
N HIS A 377 7.23 21.96 -21.90
CA HIS A 377 5.98 22.69 -21.67
C HIS A 377 6.04 23.62 -20.45
N PRO A 378 6.88 24.67 -20.46
CA PRO A 378 7.02 25.56 -19.31
C PRO A 378 5.69 26.22 -18.89
N THR A 379 5.44 26.26 -17.58
CA THR A 379 4.22 26.82 -16.96
C THR A 379 4.51 28.02 -16.06
N ALA A 380 5.72 28.55 -16.11
CA ALA A 380 6.11 29.80 -15.48
C ALA A 380 6.92 30.63 -16.49
N PRO A 381 6.88 31.97 -16.44
CA PRO A 381 7.65 32.78 -17.38
C PRO A 381 9.17 32.60 -17.18
N PRO A 382 9.99 32.75 -18.23
CA PRO A 382 11.44 32.80 -18.05
C PRO A 382 11.79 34.02 -17.18
N ARG A 383 12.82 33.92 -16.34
CA ARG A 383 13.24 35.06 -15.50
C ARG A 383 13.67 36.23 -16.37
N ARG A 384 13.02 37.38 -16.17
CA ARG A 384 13.36 38.63 -16.88
C ARG A 384 14.52 39.30 -16.15
N GLY A 385 15.55 39.68 -16.90
CA GLY A 385 16.55 40.64 -16.43
C GLY A 385 17.98 40.13 -16.32
N ASP A 386 18.22 38.82 -16.30
CA ASP A 386 19.58 38.37 -15.99
C ASP A 386 20.57 38.53 -17.14
N GLY A 387 20.13 38.63 -18.41
CA GLY A 387 21.02 38.83 -19.58
C GLY A 387 22.13 37.77 -19.72
N ALA A 388 22.20 36.83 -18.78
CA ALA A 388 23.21 35.83 -18.65
C ALA A 388 22.92 34.84 -19.76
N LYS A 389 23.78 34.88 -20.76
CA LYS A 389 23.84 33.88 -21.80
C LYS A 389 23.96 32.53 -21.09
N ILE A 390 22.92 31.71 -21.15
CA ILE A 390 22.99 30.36 -20.61
C ILE A 390 23.91 29.61 -21.56
N ASP A 391 25.13 29.33 -21.12
CA ASP A 391 26.07 28.53 -21.87
C ASP A 391 25.69 27.06 -21.75
N CYS A 392 24.61 26.68 -22.44
CA CYS A 392 24.18 25.30 -22.55
C CYS A 392 24.18 24.95 -24.05
N PRO A 393 25.23 24.27 -24.54
CA PRO A 393 25.38 24.01 -25.98
C PRO A 393 24.28 23.10 -26.54
N ARG A 394 23.54 22.38 -25.68
CA ARG A 394 22.53 21.39 -26.07
C ARG A 394 21.23 21.56 -25.30
N LEU A 395 20.57 22.69 -25.58
CA LEU A 395 19.29 23.03 -25.00
C LEU A 395 18.15 22.87 -26.00
N LEU A 396 17.15 22.07 -25.64
CA LEU A 396 15.94 21.85 -26.43
C LEU A 396 14.72 22.43 -25.71
N LEU A 397 14.05 23.39 -26.33
CA LEU A 397 12.80 23.95 -25.81
C LEU A 397 11.60 23.28 -26.52
N CYS A 398 10.80 22.52 -25.77
CA CYS A 398 9.57 21.90 -26.24
C CYS A 398 8.35 22.69 -25.75
N LEU A 399 7.56 23.25 -26.67
CA LEU A 399 6.34 24.00 -26.39
C LEU A 399 5.12 23.23 -26.93
N PRO A 400 3.92 23.39 -26.34
CA PRO A 400 2.71 22.88 -26.97
C PRO A 400 2.43 23.63 -28.30
N GLU A 401 1.95 22.91 -29.31
CA GLU A 401 1.61 23.46 -30.63
C GLU A 401 0.47 24.48 -30.51
N GLN A 402 -0.59 24.11 -29.78
CA GLN A 402 -1.62 25.06 -29.37
C GLN A 402 -1.17 25.79 -28.12
N ASP A 403 -1.20 27.13 -28.20
CA ASP A 403 -0.82 27.97 -27.08
C ASP A 403 -1.86 27.80 -25.96
N SER A 404 -1.52 26.93 -25.01
CA SER A 404 -2.36 26.55 -23.89
C SER A 404 -1.86 27.14 -22.58
N SER A 405 -0.79 27.95 -22.63
CA SER A 405 -0.23 28.64 -21.46
C SER A 405 0.04 30.10 -21.82
N GLU A 406 -0.28 31.02 -20.92
CA GLU A 406 0.11 32.43 -21.07
C GLU A 406 1.65 32.61 -21.09
N HIS A 407 2.40 31.53 -20.86
CA HIS A 407 3.85 31.51 -20.75
C HIS A 407 4.55 31.06 -22.05
N SER A 408 3.86 30.49 -23.04
CA SER A 408 4.52 30.03 -24.26
C SER A 408 5.14 31.19 -25.04
N LEU A 409 4.43 32.31 -25.18
CA LEU A 409 4.93 33.49 -25.90
C LEU A 409 6.21 34.09 -25.25
N PRO A 410 6.27 34.30 -23.92
CA PRO A 410 7.51 34.66 -23.23
C PRO A 410 8.67 33.70 -23.52
N TRP A 411 8.46 32.38 -23.47
CA TRP A 411 9.50 31.40 -23.77
C TRP A 411 9.92 31.40 -25.24
N ARG A 412 9.01 31.64 -26.19
CA ARG A 412 9.36 31.82 -27.61
C ARG A 412 10.28 33.02 -27.81
N ARG A 413 9.94 34.17 -27.20
CA ARG A 413 10.78 35.38 -27.28
C ARG A 413 12.15 35.13 -26.67
N TRP A 414 12.20 34.49 -25.50
CA TRP A 414 13.46 34.13 -24.86
C TRP A 414 14.31 33.19 -25.73
N ALA A 415 13.69 32.18 -26.34
CA ALA A 415 14.37 31.25 -27.24
C ALA A 415 14.93 31.96 -28.48
N THR A 416 14.19 32.89 -29.08
CA THR A 416 14.69 33.74 -30.17
C THR A 416 15.92 34.53 -29.74
N THR A 417 15.91 35.16 -28.57
CA THR A 417 17.07 35.92 -28.04
C THR A 417 18.30 35.03 -27.83
N MET A 418 18.09 33.77 -27.45
CA MET A 418 19.15 32.79 -27.22
C MET A 418 19.52 31.96 -28.47
N ASN A 419 18.91 32.24 -29.62
CA ASN A 419 19.05 31.45 -30.86
C ASN A 419 18.73 29.95 -30.69
N ILE A 420 17.74 29.63 -29.84
CA ILE A 420 17.24 28.28 -29.61
C ILE A 420 16.00 28.08 -30.48
N LYS A 421 15.98 27.04 -31.32
CA LYS A 421 14.80 26.69 -32.12
C LYS A 421 13.81 25.89 -31.28
N PRO A 422 12.60 26.41 -30.98
CA PRO A 422 11.60 25.63 -30.26
C PRO A 422 11.08 24.48 -31.11
N VAL A 423 10.79 23.35 -30.45
CA VAL A 423 10.09 22.19 -31.00
C VAL A 423 8.66 22.20 -30.46
N TYR A 424 7.68 21.99 -31.33
CA TYR A 424 6.27 22.03 -30.95
C TYR A 424 5.70 20.62 -30.80
N SER A 425 5.07 20.35 -29.66
CA SER A 425 4.38 19.09 -29.41
C SER A 425 2.95 19.18 -29.96
N PRO A 426 2.47 18.17 -30.70
CA PRO A 426 1.21 18.25 -31.44
C PRO A 426 -0.05 18.06 -30.57
N GLN A 427 0.05 18.30 -29.27
CA GLN A 427 -1.01 18.02 -28.31
C GLN A 427 -1.85 19.28 -28.06
N LEU A 428 -3.15 19.10 -27.85
CA LEU A 428 -4.12 20.19 -27.63
C LEU A 428 -4.02 20.82 -26.22
N GLY A 429 -2.88 20.69 -25.53
CA GLY A 429 -2.70 21.20 -24.18
C GLY A 429 -1.31 20.95 -23.59
N GLN A 430 -1.14 21.40 -22.34
CA GLN A 430 0.14 21.26 -21.61
C GLN A 430 0.41 19.83 -21.14
N ARG A 431 -0.64 19.00 -21.00
CA ARG A 431 -0.52 17.67 -20.43
C ARG A 431 0.00 16.68 -21.47
N ILE A 432 1.02 15.91 -21.11
CA ILE A 432 1.61 14.88 -21.94
C ILE A 432 0.67 13.67 -22.01
N ILE A 433 0.21 13.38 -23.23
CA ILE A 433 -0.53 12.17 -23.56
C ILE A 433 0.32 11.33 -24.51
N VAL A 434 1.12 10.43 -23.95
CA VAL A 434 2.13 9.66 -24.69
C VAL A 434 1.52 8.89 -25.88
N ARG A 435 0.29 8.38 -25.71
CA ARG A 435 -0.40 7.56 -26.72
C ARG A 435 -0.79 8.33 -27.97
N GLU A 436 -1.01 9.64 -27.89
CA GLU A 436 -1.48 10.44 -29.02
C GLU A 436 -0.39 10.70 -30.07
N ASN A 437 0.89 10.76 -29.65
CA ASN A 437 1.98 10.97 -30.61
C ASN A 437 3.30 10.29 -30.18
N ILE A 438 3.30 8.96 -30.23
CA ILE A 438 4.46 8.14 -29.84
C ILE A 438 5.74 8.49 -30.63
N VAL A 439 5.59 8.87 -31.91
CA VAL A 439 6.72 9.20 -32.80
C VAL A 439 7.39 10.51 -32.36
N PHE A 440 6.61 11.53 -32.05
CA PHE A 440 7.10 12.80 -31.53
C PHE A 440 7.88 12.59 -30.22
N TRP A 441 7.28 11.90 -29.25
CA TRP A 441 7.91 11.65 -27.95
C TRP A 441 9.18 10.81 -28.07
N ARG A 442 9.18 9.79 -28.94
CA ARG A 442 10.39 9.01 -29.21
C ARG A 442 11.51 9.87 -29.79
N ARG A 443 11.22 10.80 -30.71
CA ARG A 443 12.23 11.71 -31.26
C ARG A 443 12.76 12.67 -30.20
N LEU A 444 11.86 13.31 -29.44
CA LEU A 444 12.22 14.25 -28.38
C LEU A 444 13.19 13.61 -27.38
N PHE A 445 12.92 12.36 -26.98
CA PHE A 445 13.73 11.64 -26.00
C PHE A 445 14.90 10.84 -26.60
N ALA A 446 14.92 10.56 -27.90
CA ALA A 446 16.13 10.05 -28.55
C ALA A 446 17.22 11.14 -28.58
N CYS A 447 16.81 12.41 -28.74
CA CYS A 447 17.72 13.54 -28.81
C CYS A 447 18.27 13.94 -27.44
N SER A 448 17.64 13.56 -26.34
CA SER A 448 18.28 13.66 -25.03
C SER A 448 19.46 12.67 -24.89
N ASN A 449 19.52 11.61 -25.70
CA ASN A 449 20.60 10.61 -25.66
C ASN A 449 21.66 10.82 -26.75
N ASN A 450 21.30 11.39 -27.89
CA ASN A 450 22.20 11.61 -29.02
C ASN A 450 22.57 13.10 -29.15
N ALA A 451 23.88 13.35 -29.26
CA ALA A 451 24.52 14.65 -29.29
C ALA A 451 24.19 15.59 -30.48
N SER A 452 23.32 15.20 -31.41
CA SER A 452 23.12 15.94 -32.66
C SER A 452 21.64 16.02 -33.06
N PHE A 453 21.18 17.26 -33.27
CA PHE A 453 19.92 17.64 -33.92
C PHE A 453 20.24 18.60 -35.07
#